data_AF-A0AAV2DXB3-F1
#
_entry.id   AF-A0AAV2DXB3-F1
#
_cell.length_a   1.000
_cell.length_b   1.000
_cell.length_c   1.000
_cell.angle_alpha   90.00
_cell.angle_beta   90.00
_cell.angle_gamma   90.00
#
_symmetry.space_group_name_H-M   'P 1'
#
loop_
_entity.id
_entity.type
_entity.pdbx_description
1 polymer ?
#
loop_
_entity_poly.entity_id
_entity_poly.type
_entity_poly.pdbx_seq_one_letter_code
_entity_poly.pdbx_strand_id
1 'polypeptide(L)'
;MRADISSWMCFLFTLAVILAAVSPSSSTVSFLTTNVLHWEMTRLPNMDQLRAQDRATHARLFSGVPNLYVFGSAVPDLYGIYFTKVKLGSPPQEFSLQIDTGSDLLWVNAKSCANCPRSSSFTCISSISCIEL
;
A
#
# COMPACT_ATOMS: atom_id res chain seq x y z
N MET A 1 -46.98 -34.77 -12.73
CA MET A 1 -45.84 -33.91 -13.11
C MET A 1 -44.58 -34.74 -12.95
N ARG A 2 -44.03 -35.28 -14.05
CA ARG A 2 -42.75 -36.01 -14.04
C ARG A 2 -41.70 -35.03 -14.51
N ALA A 3 -40.74 -34.69 -13.66
CA ALA A 3 -39.59 -33.90 -14.08
C ALA A 3 -38.75 -34.77 -15.02
N ASP A 4 -38.53 -34.32 -16.26
CA ASP A 4 -37.71 -35.03 -17.23
C ASP A 4 -36.26 -35.10 -16.78
N ILE A 5 -35.60 -36.23 -17.06
CA ILE A 5 -34.20 -36.54 -16.71
C ILE A 5 -33.24 -35.43 -17.18
N SER A 6 -33.55 -34.78 -18.30
CA SER A 6 -32.82 -33.62 -18.83
C SER A 6 -32.77 -32.44 -17.85
N SER A 7 -33.87 -32.18 -17.13
CA SER A 7 -33.95 -31.10 -16.13
C SER A 7 -33.05 -31.38 -14.93
N TRP A 8 -32.99 -32.64 -14.49
CA TRP A 8 -32.10 -33.06 -13.40
C TRP A 8 -30.62 -32.95 -13.77
N MET A 9 -30.27 -33.29 -15.01
CA MET A 9 -28.89 -33.15 -15.49
C MET A 9 -28.45 -31.69 -15.54
N CYS A 10 -29.32 -30.78 -16.00
CA CYS A 10 -29.05 -29.35 -15.97
C CYS A 10 -28.85 -28.82 -14.54
N PHE A 11 -29.71 -29.22 -13.60
CA PHE A 11 -29.60 -28.81 -12.19
C PHE A 11 -28.32 -29.30 -11.51
N LEU A 12 -27.90 -30.54 -11.77
CA LEU A 12 -26.65 -31.07 -11.22
C LEU A 12 -25.42 -30.38 -11.83
N PHE A 13 -25.47 -30.06 -13.12
CA PHE A 13 -24.38 -29.35 -13.79
C PHE A 13 -24.24 -27.92 -13.28
N THR A 14 -25.34 -27.19 -13.10
CA THR A 14 -25.30 -25.83 -12.54
C THR A 14 -24.84 -25.82 -11.08
N LEU A 15 -25.27 -26.79 -10.27
CA LEU A 15 -24.82 -26.93 -8.88
C LEU A 15 -23.31 -27.22 -8.79
N ALA A 16 -22.78 -28.09 -9.66
CA ALA A 16 -21.36 -28.41 -9.71
C ALA A 16 -20.49 -27.20 -10.10
N VAL A 17 -20.96 -26.36 -11.04
CA VAL A 17 -20.27 -25.13 -11.43
C VAL A 17 -20.24 -24.11 -10.28
N ILE A 18 -21.33 -23.98 -9.52
CA ILE A 18 -21.39 -23.07 -8.36
C ILE A 18 -20.43 -23.54 -7.26
N LEU A 19 -20.38 -24.84 -6.97
CA LEU A 19 -19.48 -25.42 -5.97
C LEU A 19 -18.00 -25.25 -6.35
N ALA A 20 -17.66 -25.30 -7.63
CA ALA A 20 -16.29 -25.08 -8.10
C ALA A 20 -15.86 -23.60 -8.05
N ALA A 21 -16.80 -22.66 -8.18
CA ALA A 21 -16.52 -21.22 -8.10
C ALA A 21 -16.28 -20.73 -6.66
N VAL A 22 -16.83 -21.42 -5.67
CA VAL A 22 -16.58 -21.16 -4.24
C VAL A 22 -15.36 -21.96 -3.81
N SER A 23 -14.19 -21.61 -4.33
CA SER A 23 -12.94 -22.04 -3.72
C SER A 23 -12.79 -21.32 -2.38
N PRO A 24 -12.57 -22.01 -1.25
CA PRO A 24 -12.17 -21.35 -0.03
C PRO A 24 -10.75 -20.81 -0.26
N SER A 25 -10.67 -19.54 -0.65
CA SER A 25 -9.42 -18.80 -0.57
C SER A 25 -9.03 -18.79 0.90
N SER A 26 -8.07 -19.66 1.25
CA SER A 26 -7.45 -19.67 2.56
C SER A 26 -6.58 -18.42 2.65
N SER A 27 -7.22 -17.28 2.88
CA SER A 27 -6.55 -16.04 3.24
C SER A 27 -6.01 -16.25 4.64
N THR A 28 -4.77 -16.73 4.73
CA THR A 28 -4.03 -16.74 5.99
C THR A 28 -3.85 -15.29 6.43
N VAL A 29 -4.74 -14.83 7.32
CA VAL A 29 -4.60 -13.54 7.99
C VAL A 29 -3.39 -13.66 8.91
N SER A 30 -2.24 -13.17 8.43
CA SER A 30 -1.05 -13.06 9.26
C SER A 30 -1.27 -11.92 10.24
N PHE A 31 -1.58 -12.26 11.49
CA PHE A 31 -1.69 -11.29 12.57
C PHE A 31 -0.28 -10.78 12.89
N LEU A 32 0.05 -9.57 12.45
CA LEU A 32 1.26 -8.88 12.87
C LEU A 32 1.11 -8.54 14.35
N THR A 33 1.67 -9.37 15.23
CA THR A 33 1.84 -9.01 16.63
C THR A 33 2.85 -7.87 16.71
N THR A 34 2.37 -6.64 16.77
CA THR A 34 3.18 -5.50 17.18
C THR A 34 3.49 -5.68 18.66
N ASN A 35 4.68 -6.23 18.95
CA ASN A 35 5.23 -6.13 20.29
C ASN A 35 5.51 -4.64 20.54
N VAL A 36 4.57 -3.95 21.18
CA VAL A 36 4.78 -2.59 21.65
C VAL A 36 5.85 -2.68 22.74
N LEU A 37 7.08 -2.34 22.38
CA LEU A 37 8.16 -2.23 23.34
C LEU A 37 7.81 -1.07 24.28
N HIS A 38 7.38 -1.39 25.50
CA HIS A 38 7.31 -0.42 26.58
C HIS A 38 8.74 0.00 26.92
N TRP A 39 9.13 1.20 26.47
CA TRP A 39 10.43 1.78 26.79
C TRP A 39 10.33 2.51 28.13
N GLU A 40 10.82 1.87 29.19
CA GLU A 40 10.93 2.50 30.51
C GLU A 40 12.13 3.45 30.50
N MET A 41 11.88 4.77 30.51
CA MET A 41 12.89 5.86 30.49
C MET A 41 13.70 5.98 31.81
N THR A 42 13.92 4.91 32.55
CA THR A 42 14.60 4.96 33.85
C THR A 42 16.12 5.03 33.76
N ARG A 43 16.71 4.79 32.57
CA ARG A 43 18.15 4.91 32.33
C ARG A 43 18.39 5.43 30.92
N LEU A 44 19.06 6.58 30.76
CA LEU A 44 19.42 7.10 29.44
C LEU A 44 20.44 6.13 28.80
N PRO A 45 20.07 5.37 27.75
CA PRO A 45 21.00 4.50 27.05
C PRO A 45 22.07 5.35 26.38
N ASN A 46 23.25 4.75 26.19
CA ASN A 46 24.28 5.36 25.35
C ASN A 46 23.72 5.54 23.92
N MET A 47 24.08 6.65 23.26
CA MET A 47 23.77 6.92 21.85
C MET A 47 24.13 5.75 20.93
N ASP A 48 25.18 4.98 21.23
CA ASP A 48 25.55 3.81 20.42
C ASP A 48 24.55 2.67 20.54
N GLN A 49 23.96 2.46 21.72
CA GLN A 49 22.90 1.47 21.94
C GLN A 49 21.63 1.88 21.19
N LEU A 50 21.25 3.16 21.25
CA LEU A 50 20.12 3.70 20.51
C LEU A 50 20.31 3.54 18.99
N ARG A 51 21.50 3.87 18.48
CA ARG A 51 21.83 3.69 17.05
C ARG A 51 21.80 2.22 16.62
N ALA A 52 22.30 1.31 17.46
CA ALA A 52 22.28 -0.12 17.16
C ALA A 52 20.85 -0.67 17.13
N GLN A 53 20.01 -0.26 18.09
CA GLN A 53 18.60 -0.63 18.13
C GLN A 53 17.82 -0.03 16.96
N ASP A 54 18.06 1.24 16.62
CA ASP A 54 17.46 1.90 15.47
C ASP A 54 17.83 1.17 14.17
N ARG A 55 19.12 0.86 13.94
CA ARG A 55 19.56 0.07 12.78
C ARG A 55 18.92 -1.32 12.72
N ALA A 56 18.83 -2.02 13.85
CA ALA A 56 18.21 -3.34 13.90
C ALA A 56 16.71 -3.28 13.60
N THR A 57 16.03 -2.25 14.10
CA THR A 57 14.60 -2.02 13.85
C THR A 57 14.37 -1.62 12.40
N HIS A 58 15.17 -0.69 11.89
CA HIS A 58 15.16 -0.24 10.50
C HIS A 58 15.38 -1.42 9.55
N ALA A 59 16.37 -2.27 9.81
CA ALA A 59 16.62 -3.46 9.01
C ALA A 59 15.44 -4.44 9.01
N ARG A 60 14.75 -4.62 10.14
CA ARG A 60 13.57 -5.50 10.23
C ARG A 60 12.36 -4.94 9.51
N LEU A 61 12.05 -3.66 9.72
CA LEU A 61 10.86 -3.02 9.17
C LEU A 61 10.99 -2.73 7.68
N PHE A 62 12.19 -2.36 7.22
CA PHE A 62 12.43 -1.93 5.84
C PHE A 62 13.19 -2.97 5.00
N SER A 63 13.29 -4.23 5.47
CA SER A 63 13.88 -5.32 4.67
C SER A 63 13.10 -5.51 3.37
N GLY A 64 13.72 -5.17 2.24
CA GLY A 64 13.12 -5.28 0.90
C GLY A 64 12.39 -4.03 0.42
N VAL A 65 12.39 -2.94 1.19
CA VAL A 65 11.87 -1.63 0.74
C VAL A 65 12.94 -0.95 -0.14
N PRO A 66 12.58 -0.45 -1.34
CA PRO A 66 13.53 0.26 -2.19
C PRO A 66 14.09 1.50 -1.48
N ASN A 67 15.36 1.84 -1.75
CA ASN A 67 15.92 3.12 -1.31
C ASN A 67 15.06 4.27 -1.82
N LEU A 68 14.51 5.05 -0.90
CA LEU A 68 13.70 6.22 -1.19
C LEU A 68 14.62 7.42 -1.40
N TYR A 69 14.73 7.90 -2.64
CA TYR A 69 15.51 9.10 -2.94
C TYR A 69 14.73 10.35 -2.56
N VAL A 70 15.34 11.24 -1.77
CA VAL A 70 14.76 12.52 -1.38
C VAL A 70 15.39 13.63 -2.22
N PHE A 71 14.54 14.42 -2.85
CA PHE A 71 14.88 15.61 -3.63
C PHE A 71 14.32 16.84 -2.92
N GLY A 72 14.95 17.99 -3.10
CA GLY A 72 14.50 19.23 -2.49
C GLY A 72 15.68 20.14 -2.13
N SER A 73 15.35 21.30 -1.59
CA SER A 73 16.33 22.27 -1.13
C SER A 73 15.91 22.85 0.21
N ALA A 74 16.83 22.91 1.15
CA ALA A 74 16.62 23.47 2.48
C ALA A 74 16.78 25.01 2.51
N VAL A 75 16.58 25.69 1.38
CA VAL A 75 16.75 27.15 1.30
C VAL A 75 15.66 27.81 2.15
N PRO A 76 16.04 28.59 3.20
CA PRO A 76 15.09 29.13 4.17
C PRO A 76 13.99 30.02 3.58
N ASP A 77 14.28 30.71 2.47
CA ASP A 77 13.39 31.70 1.86
C ASP A 77 12.43 31.11 0.80
N LEU A 78 12.62 29.84 0.43
CA LEU A 78 11.84 29.13 -0.58
C LEU A 78 11.25 27.88 0.06
N TYR A 79 10.27 28.08 0.98
CA TYR A 79 9.41 27.06 1.62
C TYR A 79 9.92 25.64 1.36
N GLY A 80 10.88 25.14 2.14
CA GLY A 80 11.66 23.95 1.81
C GLY A 80 10.78 22.76 1.41
N ILE A 81 10.59 22.55 0.10
CA ILE A 81 9.77 21.46 -0.43
C ILE A 81 10.68 20.26 -0.63
N TYR A 82 10.38 19.19 0.09
CA TYR A 82 10.98 17.88 -0.12
C TYR A 82 10.00 17.01 -0.88
N PHE A 83 10.50 16.32 -1.89
CA PHE A 83 9.72 15.38 -2.67
C PHE A 83 10.52 14.10 -2.93
N THR A 84 9.80 13.03 -3.20
CA THR A 84 10.38 11.74 -3.54
C THR A 84 9.66 11.15 -4.74
N LYS A 85 10.31 10.22 -5.43
CA LYS A 85 9.72 9.49 -6.55
C LYS A 85 9.42 8.07 -6.13
N VAL A 86 8.15 7.67 -6.25
CA VAL A 86 7.70 6.31 -5.94
C VAL A 86 6.93 5.73 -7.12
N LYS A 87 6.93 4.41 -7.25
CA LYS A 87 6.08 3.72 -8.24
C LYS A 87 4.89 3.10 -7.53
N LEU A 88 3.69 3.44 -7.96
CA LEU A 88 2.44 2.93 -7.40
C LEU A 88 1.62 2.20 -8.48
N GLY A 89 0.84 1.22 -8.05
CA GLY A 89 -0.09 0.49 -8.89
C GLY A 89 0.51 -0.67 -9.69
N SER A 90 -0.36 -1.35 -10.44
CA SER A 90 -0.01 -2.43 -11.37
C SER A 90 -0.73 -2.19 -12.70
N PRO A 91 0.00 -1.95 -13.80
CA PRO A 91 1.47 -1.84 -13.88
C PRO A 91 2.02 -0.63 -13.08
N PRO A 92 3.27 -0.68 -12.60
CA PRO A 92 3.85 0.40 -11.79
C PRO A 92 3.96 1.73 -12.54
N GLN A 93 3.43 2.80 -11.96
CA GLN A 93 3.45 4.16 -12.51
C GLN A 93 4.24 5.09 -11.56
N GLU A 94 5.14 5.92 -12.08
CA GLU A 94 5.97 6.82 -11.26
C GLU A 94 5.21 8.10 -10.87
N PHE A 95 5.28 8.45 -9.58
CA PHE A 95 4.71 9.66 -9.00
C PHE A 95 5.80 10.43 -8.26
N SER A 96 5.81 11.76 -8.42
CA SER A 96 6.58 12.63 -7.53
C SER A 96 5.65 13.02 -6.39
N LEU A 97 5.97 12.67 -5.14
CA LEU A 97 5.15 12.96 -3.97
C LEU A 97 5.87 13.96 -3.06
N GLN A 98 5.14 14.92 -2.50
CA GLN A 98 5.66 15.78 -1.44
C GLN A 98 5.76 14.98 -0.15
N ILE A 99 6.86 15.16 0.58
CA ILE A 99 7.03 14.60 1.92
C ILE A 99 6.39 15.58 2.91
N ASP A 100 5.23 15.21 3.42
CA ASP A 100 4.55 15.94 4.49
C ASP A 100 4.76 15.20 5.82
N THR A 101 5.58 15.75 6.72
CA THR A 101 5.80 15.18 8.05
C THR A 101 4.65 15.49 9.02
N GLY A 102 3.68 16.30 8.61
CA GLY A 102 2.52 16.67 9.42
C GLY A 102 1.35 15.67 9.33
N SER A 103 1.44 14.65 8.49
CA SER A 103 0.39 13.64 8.30
C SER A 103 0.98 12.23 8.14
N ASP A 104 0.14 11.21 8.38
CA ASP A 104 0.43 9.79 8.15
C ASP A 104 -0.26 9.24 6.88
N LEU A 105 -0.82 10.14 6.06
CA LEU A 105 -1.60 9.80 4.88
C LEU A 105 -0.80 10.04 3.59
N LEU A 106 -0.82 9.04 2.70
CA LEU A 106 -0.37 9.18 1.32
C LEU A 106 -1.58 9.46 0.42
N TRP A 107 -1.46 10.47 -0.44
CA TRP A 107 -2.53 10.87 -1.35
C TRP A 107 -2.03 11.08 -2.79
N VAL A 108 -2.83 10.62 -3.75
CA VAL A 108 -2.68 10.88 -5.19
C VAL A 108 -4.05 11.23 -5.77
N ASN A 109 -4.07 11.91 -6.92
CA ASN A 109 -5.32 12.23 -7.60
C ASN A 109 -5.92 10.98 -8.24
N ALA A 110 -7.22 10.77 -8.02
CA ALA A 110 -8.01 9.76 -8.70
C ALA A 110 -8.08 10.03 -10.21
N LYS A 111 -8.27 8.96 -10.99
CA LYS A 111 -8.39 9.03 -12.44
C LYS A 111 -9.59 9.86 -12.90
N SER A 112 -10.69 9.80 -12.13
CA SER A 112 -11.96 10.50 -12.39
C SER A 112 -11.95 11.98 -12.00
N CYS A 113 -10.85 12.52 -11.45
CA CYS A 113 -10.83 13.89 -10.94
C CYS A 113 -11.08 14.91 -12.07
N ALA A 114 -12.20 15.64 -11.97
CA ALA A 114 -12.63 16.60 -12.99
C ALA A 114 -11.78 17.87 -13.04
N ASN A 115 -11.32 18.34 -11.88
CA ASN A 115 -10.60 19.62 -11.71
C ASN A 115 -9.09 19.42 -11.42
N CYS A 116 -8.56 18.23 -11.65
CA CYS A 116 -7.14 17.96 -11.47
C CYS A 116 -6.37 18.18 -12.80
N PRO A 117 -5.10 18.62 -12.73
CA PRO A 117 -4.25 18.66 -13.90
C PRO A 117 -4.07 17.23 -14.49
N ARG A 118 -4.45 17.04 -15.76
CA ARG A 118 -4.39 15.72 -16.43
C ARG A 118 -2.97 15.27 -16.80
N SER A 119 -1.98 16.16 -16.74
CA SER A 119 -0.58 15.90 -17.10
C SER A 119 0.38 15.98 -15.91
N SER A 120 -0.11 16.07 -14.67
CA SER A 120 0.77 16.17 -13.50
C SER A 120 1.23 14.80 -13.02
N SER A 121 2.43 14.74 -12.42
CA SER A 121 3.02 13.54 -11.81
C SER A 121 2.29 13.03 -10.56
N PHE A 122 1.09 13.53 -10.29
CA PHE A 122 0.25 13.18 -9.14
C PHE A 122 -1.04 12.46 -9.56
N THR A 123 -1.35 12.38 -10.86
CA THR A 123 -2.60 11.80 -11.37
C THR A 123 -2.41 10.36 -11.80
N CYS A 124 -3.22 9.46 -11.23
CA CYS A 124 -3.20 8.04 -11.58
C CYS A 124 -3.97 7.81 -12.88
N ILE A 125 -3.29 7.37 -13.96
CA ILE A 125 -3.87 7.34 -15.31
C ILE A 125 -3.75 5.97 -15.98
N SER A 126 -2.65 5.23 -15.74
CA SER A 126 -2.32 4.02 -16.51
C SER A 126 -2.19 2.75 -15.67
N SER A 127 -2.64 2.77 -14.42
CA SER A 127 -2.63 1.60 -13.53
C SER A 127 -4.05 1.07 -13.33
N ILE A 128 -4.20 -0.26 -13.31
CA ILE A 128 -5.47 -0.95 -13.06
C ILE A 128 -5.90 -0.76 -11.59
N SER A 129 -4.93 -0.46 -10.71
CA SER A 129 -5.17 -0.13 -9.31
C SER A 129 -5.56 1.35 -9.11
N CYS A 130 -5.64 2.16 -10.17
CA CYS A 130 -6.19 3.51 -10.03
C CYS A 130 -7.67 3.39 -9.70
N ILE A 131 -8.05 3.84 -8.50
CA ILE A 131 -9.47 3.84 -8.09
C ILE A 131 -10.20 4.90 -8.92
N GLU A 132 -11.29 4.49 -9.57
CA GLU A 132 -12.34 5.40 -10.01
C GLU A 132 -13.28 5.59 -8.82
N LEU A 133 -13.12 6.72 -8.12
CA LEU A 133 -14.10 7.19 -7.14
C LEU A 133 -15.18 8.01 -7.84
#